data_AF-Q4R618-F1
#
_entry.id   AF-Q4R618-F1
#
_cell.length_a   1.000
_cell.length_b   1.000
_cell.length_c   1.000
_cell.angle_alpha   90.00
_cell.angle_beta   90.00
_cell.angle_gamma   90.00
#
_symmetry.space_group_name_H-M   'P 1'
#
loop_
_entity.id
_entity.type
_entity.pdbx_description
1 polymer ?
#
loop_
_entity_poly.entity_id
_entity_poly.type
_entity_poly.pdbx_seq_one_letter_code
_entity_poly.pdbx_strand_id
1 'polypeptide(L)'
;MKLSISYLRECAKANDWLQFIIHSQLHNYHPAEVKSLIQYFSPVIQDHLRLAFENLPLVPTSKMDINQVCNKSSQELQGSKEVMTDLFEILLQCSEEPDSWHWLLVEAVKQQAPILSVLASCLQGASAISCLCVWIITSVEDSVATEAMGHIQDSIEDHTWNLEDLSVIWRALLTRQKSKTLIRGFQLFFKDSPLLLVMEMYELCMFFKNYKEAEAKLLEFQESLEILNTAATKVHPVIPAMWLEDQVCFLLKLMLQQCKTPYELGKLLQLFVEREHLFSDGPDVKKLYVLCQILKDTSIAINHIIITCYSIENFQHECKSILERLQTDGQFALARRVAELAEKHNMIALCFSMCREIGENHEAAARIQLKLIESQPWEDSLKDGHQLKQLLLKALTLMLDAAESYAKDSCVRQAQHCQRLTKLITLQIHFLNTGQNTMLINLGRHKLMDCILALPRFYQASIVAEAYDFVPDWAEILYQQVILKGDFNYLEEFKQQRLLKSSIFEDISKKYKQHQPTDMVMENLKKLLTYCEDVYLYYKLAYEHKFYETVNVLLKDPQTGCCLKDMLAG
;
A
#
# COMPACT_ATOMS: atom_id res chain seq x y z
N MET A 1 8.46 -4.10 -84.98
CA MET A 1 7.99 -2.70 -84.82
C MET A 1 8.48 -2.21 -83.47
N LYS A 2 9.23 -1.09 -83.39
CA LYS A 2 9.64 -0.51 -82.11
C LYS A 2 8.40 0.06 -81.42
N LEU A 3 8.03 -0.46 -80.25
CA LEU A 3 6.97 0.16 -79.44
C LEU A 3 7.44 1.51 -78.90
N SER A 4 6.52 2.47 -78.78
CA SER A 4 6.82 3.83 -78.38
C SER A 4 7.07 3.95 -76.87
N ILE A 5 8.15 4.62 -76.49
CA ILE A 5 8.59 4.86 -75.10
C ILE A 5 7.67 5.85 -74.35
N SER A 6 6.67 6.43 -75.02
CA SER A 6 5.73 7.40 -74.44
C SER A 6 4.99 6.87 -73.23
N TYR A 7 4.53 5.61 -73.25
CA TYR A 7 3.82 5.00 -72.13
C TYR A 7 4.71 4.87 -70.88
N LEU A 8 5.92 4.32 -71.04
CA LEU A 8 6.90 4.20 -69.95
C LEU A 8 7.29 5.57 -69.36
N ARG A 9 7.34 6.62 -70.18
CA ARG A 9 7.64 7.98 -69.71
C ARG A 9 6.50 8.53 -68.84
N GLU A 10 5.25 8.26 -69.19
CA GLU A 10 4.10 8.71 -68.39
C GLU A 10 3.98 7.90 -67.10
N CYS A 11 4.26 6.58 -67.12
CA CYS A 11 4.39 5.78 -65.89
C CYS A 11 5.48 6.32 -64.96
N ALA A 12 6.65 6.70 -65.52
CA ALA A 12 7.75 7.26 -64.74
C ALA A 12 7.41 8.60 -64.08
N LYS A 13 6.70 9.49 -64.79
CA LYS A 13 6.21 10.76 -64.21
C LYS A 13 5.12 10.57 -63.16
N ALA A 14 4.28 9.53 -63.32
CA ALA A 14 3.22 9.20 -62.38
C ALA A 14 3.73 8.44 -61.13
N ASN A 15 5.04 8.18 -61.04
CA ASN A 15 5.65 7.29 -60.03
C ASN A 15 5.07 5.86 -60.03
N ASP A 16 4.47 5.43 -61.13
CA ASP A 16 3.89 4.10 -61.29
C ASP A 16 4.99 3.11 -61.72
N TRP A 17 5.88 2.81 -60.76
CA TRP A 17 7.08 2.03 -60.97
C TRP A 17 6.78 0.58 -61.32
N LEU A 18 5.66 0.03 -60.84
CA LEU A 18 5.24 -1.34 -61.09
C LEU A 18 4.82 -1.52 -62.56
N GLN A 19 3.93 -0.65 -63.07
CA GLN A 19 3.55 -0.67 -64.50
C GLN A 19 4.72 -0.37 -65.42
N PHE A 20 5.64 0.51 -64.97
CA PHE A 20 6.88 0.79 -65.69
C PHE A 20 7.77 -0.45 -65.83
N ILE A 21 8.00 -1.22 -64.76
CA ILE A 21 8.82 -2.44 -64.81
C ILE A 21 8.13 -3.54 -65.61
N ILE A 22 6.86 -3.83 -65.32
CA ILE A 22 6.08 -4.90 -65.98
C ILE A 22 6.02 -4.65 -67.49
N HIS A 23 5.69 -3.43 -67.92
CA HIS A 23 5.62 -3.09 -69.34
C HIS A 23 7.02 -3.05 -70.01
N SER A 24 8.07 -2.73 -69.25
CA SER A 24 9.44 -2.78 -69.76
C SER A 24 9.91 -4.21 -70.06
N GLN A 25 9.52 -5.17 -69.21
CA GLN A 25 9.88 -6.59 -69.31
C GLN A 25 8.99 -7.34 -70.32
N LEU A 26 7.67 -7.14 -70.30
CA LEU A 26 6.72 -7.76 -71.25
C LEU A 26 7.07 -7.46 -72.72
N HIS A 27 7.59 -6.27 -72.99
CA HIS A 27 7.92 -5.82 -74.34
C HIS A 27 9.43 -5.84 -74.66
N ASN A 28 10.26 -6.42 -73.78
CA ASN A 28 11.71 -6.54 -73.96
C ASN A 28 12.39 -5.22 -74.38
N TYR A 29 12.08 -4.11 -73.70
CA TYR A 29 12.72 -2.83 -73.96
C TYR A 29 14.22 -2.87 -73.60
N HIS A 30 15.06 -2.14 -74.35
CA HIS A 30 16.51 -2.19 -74.15
C HIS A 30 16.88 -1.58 -72.79
N PRO A 31 17.73 -2.23 -71.96
CA PRO A 31 18.03 -1.78 -70.58
C PRO A 31 18.56 -0.34 -70.49
N ALA A 32 19.31 0.10 -71.50
CA ALA A 32 19.81 1.47 -71.59
C ALA A 32 18.69 2.52 -71.80
N GLU A 33 17.66 2.17 -72.57
CA GLU A 33 16.51 3.05 -72.83
C GLU A 33 15.62 3.13 -71.57
N VAL A 34 15.41 2.02 -70.87
CA VAL A 34 14.67 1.97 -69.59
C VAL A 34 15.42 2.73 -68.49
N LYS A 35 16.74 2.54 -68.36
CA LYS A 35 17.57 3.29 -67.39
C LYS A 35 17.54 4.81 -67.61
N SER A 36 17.44 5.26 -68.87
CA SER A 36 17.31 6.68 -69.18
C SER A 36 15.99 7.30 -68.69
N LEU A 37 14.95 6.48 -68.48
CA LEU A 37 13.64 6.92 -68.02
C LEU A 37 13.52 6.92 -66.49
N ILE A 38 14.43 6.25 -65.79
CA ILE A 38 14.48 6.23 -64.31
C ILE A 38 14.64 7.65 -63.74
N GLN A 39 15.27 8.57 -64.48
CA GLN A 39 15.44 9.97 -64.08
C GLN A 39 14.14 10.77 -63.92
N TYR A 40 13.01 10.26 -64.43
CA TYR A 40 11.71 10.93 -64.34
C TYR A 40 10.91 10.51 -63.09
N PHE A 41 11.41 9.54 -62.30
CA PHE A 41 10.82 9.15 -61.02
C PHE A 41 11.23 10.10 -59.89
N SER A 42 10.46 10.07 -58.79
CA SER A 42 10.86 10.72 -57.54
C SER A 42 12.21 10.19 -57.02
N PRO A 43 13.00 11.01 -56.29
CA PRO A 43 14.36 10.67 -55.88
C PRO A 43 14.45 9.36 -55.08
N VAL A 44 13.44 9.09 -54.24
CA VAL A 44 13.36 7.88 -53.42
C VAL A 44 13.23 6.63 -54.28
N ILE A 45 12.35 6.65 -55.28
CA ILE A 45 12.11 5.53 -56.18
C ILE A 45 13.26 5.38 -57.19
N GLN A 46 13.89 6.49 -57.59
CA GLN A 46 15.00 6.53 -58.53
C GLN A 46 16.20 5.71 -58.06
N ASP A 47 16.57 5.83 -56.78
CA ASP A 47 17.71 5.13 -56.20
C ASP A 47 17.42 3.62 -56.06
N HIS A 48 16.21 3.27 -55.62
CA HIS A 48 15.77 1.88 -55.53
C HIS A 48 15.69 1.19 -56.90
N LEU A 49 15.17 1.88 -57.92
CA LEU A 49 15.11 1.35 -59.29
C LEU A 49 16.50 1.22 -59.92
N ARG A 50 17.42 2.18 -59.70
CA ARG A 50 18.82 2.04 -60.16
C ARG A 50 19.47 0.78 -59.61
N LEU A 51 19.34 0.55 -58.30
CA LEU A 51 19.89 -0.64 -57.64
C LEU A 51 19.23 -1.93 -58.13
N ALA A 52 17.92 -1.93 -58.39
CA ALA A 52 17.20 -3.08 -58.92
C ALA A 52 17.68 -3.44 -60.34
N PHE A 53 17.84 -2.46 -61.23
CA PHE A 53 18.35 -2.66 -62.60
C PHE A 53 19.87 -2.85 -62.69
N GLU A 54 20.60 -2.72 -61.60
CA GLU A 54 22.01 -3.13 -61.48
C GLU A 54 22.16 -4.60 -61.09
N ASN A 55 21.20 -5.14 -60.32
CA ASN A 55 21.24 -6.50 -59.78
C ASN A 55 20.36 -7.53 -60.53
N LEU A 56 19.60 -7.14 -61.54
CA LEU A 56 18.82 -8.08 -62.35
C LEU A 56 19.74 -8.97 -63.21
N PRO A 57 19.74 -10.30 -63.03
CA PRO A 57 20.37 -11.19 -63.98
C PRO A 57 19.52 -11.22 -65.25
N LEU A 58 20.02 -10.62 -66.33
CA LEU A 58 19.54 -10.88 -67.69
C LEU A 58 19.67 -12.40 -67.92
N VAL A 59 18.54 -13.07 -68.04
CA VAL A 59 18.38 -14.52 -68.31
C VAL A 59 19.55 -15.08 -69.12
N PRO A 60 20.31 -16.07 -68.62
CA PRO A 60 21.14 -16.89 -69.49
C PRO A 60 20.27 -18.02 -70.04
N THR A 61 19.99 -17.93 -71.34
CA THR A 61 19.66 -19.07 -72.20
C THR A 61 20.57 -20.26 -71.92
N SER A 62 19.96 -21.43 -71.86
CA SER A 62 20.56 -22.77 -71.79
C SER A 62 21.98 -22.91 -72.37
N LYS A 63 22.88 -23.48 -71.56
CA LYS A 63 23.78 -24.60 -71.92
C LYS A 63 24.65 -25.04 -70.74
N MET A 64 24.73 -26.35 -70.57
CA MET A 64 25.69 -27.08 -69.74
C MET A 64 27.13 -26.57 -70.00
N ASP A 65 27.93 -26.39 -68.95
CA ASP A 65 29.05 -27.32 -68.67
C ASP A 65 29.72 -27.07 -67.31
N ILE A 66 30.14 -28.18 -66.73
CA ILE A 66 30.72 -28.38 -65.40
C ILE A 66 32.25 -28.32 -65.49
N ASN A 67 32.91 -27.97 -64.36
CA ASN A 67 34.36 -28.06 -64.01
C ASN A 67 35.14 -26.74 -64.11
N GLN A 68 35.97 -26.27 -63.14
CA GLN A 68 36.44 -26.78 -61.85
C GLN A 68 37.35 -25.71 -61.19
N VAL A 69 37.58 -25.88 -59.88
CA VAL A 69 38.72 -25.41 -59.04
C VAL A 69 38.56 -24.13 -58.17
N CYS A 70 38.02 -24.34 -56.97
CA CYS A 70 38.70 -24.27 -55.66
C CYS A 70 39.71 -23.11 -55.37
N ASN A 71 39.46 -22.23 -54.38
CA ASN A 71 39.77 -22.47 -52.95
C ASN A 71 39.65 -21.21 -52.06
N LYS A 72 38.95 -21.39 -50.91
CA LYS A 72 39.03 -20.72 -49.58
C LYS A 72 38.63 -19.23 -49.51
N SER A 73 37.68 -18.78 -48.67
CA SER A 73 37.16 -19.30 -47.38
C SER A 73 35.71 -18.84 -47.13
N SER A 74 34.77 -19.79 -47.06
CA SER A 74 33.40 -19.57 -46.55
C SER A 74 32.92 -20.84 -45.84
N GLN A 75 32.71 -20.75 -44.53
CA GLN A 75 32.12 -21.74 -43.63
C GLN A 75 31.74 -20.93 -42.38
N GLU A 76 30.52 -20.83 -41.88
CA GLU A 76 29.36 -21.72 -41.95
C GLU A 76 28.04 -20.94 -41.78
N LEU A 77 27.07 -21.20 -42.66
CA LEU A 77 25.65 -21.23 -42.36
C LEU A 77 25.00 -22.09 -43.45
N GLN A 78 24.98 -23.39 -43.21
CA GLN A 78 24.14 -24.33 -43.94
C GLN A 78 22.83 -24.47 -43.16
N GLY A 79 21.75 -23.96 -43.76
CA GLY A 79 20.36 -24.22 -43.40
C GLY A 79 19.49 -23.71 -44.55
N SER A 80 18.73 -24.62 -45.15
CA SER A 80 17.72 -24.43 -46.22
C SER A 80 18.12 -23.64 -47.49
N LYS A 81 18.50 -24.39 -48.54
CA LYS A 81 18.15 -24.02 -49.92
C LYS A 81 16.63 -24.17 -50.08
N GLU A 82 15.87 -23.19 -49.65
CA GLU A 82 14.53 -22.97 -50.18
C GLU A 82 14.66 -22.06 -51.39
N VAL A 83 14.01 -22.44 -52.48
CA VAL A 83 13.94 -21.67 -53.72
C VAL A 83 13.19 -20.38 -53.37
N MET A 84 13.91 -19.27 -53.15
CA MET A 84 13.27 -17.95 -53.22
C MET A 84 12.81 -17.78 -54.65
N THR A 85 11.50 -17.89 -54.87
CA THR A 85 10.84 -17.44 -56.10
C THR A 85 11.25 -15.99 -56.31
N ASP A 86 11.71 -15.63 -57.52
CA ASP A 86 12.23 -14.29 -57.78
C ASP A 86 11.11 -13.27 -57.50
N LEU A 87 11.41 -12.18 -56.78
CA LEU A 87 10.41 -11.21 -56.32
C LEU A 87 9.60 -10.64 -57.51
N PHE A 88 10.23 -10.61 -58.69
CA PHE A 88 9.62 -10.24 -59.96
C PHE A 88 8.65 -11.28 -60.53
N GLU A 89 8.90 -12.57 -60.32
CA GLU A 89 8.00 -13.66 -60.73
C GLU A 89 6.71 -13.64 -59.91
N ILE A 90 6.82 -13.37 -58.60
CA ILE A 90 5.67 -13.19 -57.69
C ILE A 90 4.84 -11.98 -58.10
N LEU A 91 5.48 -10.85 -58.44
CA LEU A 91 4.79 -9.64 -58.88
C LEU A 91 4.11 -9.81 -60.25
N LEU A 92 4.69 -10.63 -61.14
CA LEU A 92 4.08 -10.96 -62.42
C LEU A 92 2.81 -11.79 -62.22
N GLN A 93 2.87 -12.83 -61.39
CA GLN A 93 1.71 -13.68 -61.05
C GLN A 93 0.60 -12.89 -60.34
N CYS A 94 0.97 -11.96 -59.46
CA CYS A 94 0.04 -11.04 -58.80
C CYS A 94 -0.80 -10.22 -59.79
N SER A 95 -0.24 -9.85 -60.96
CA SER A 95 -0.95 -9.07 -61.98
C SER A 95 -2.02 -9.86 -62.75
N GLU A 96 -2.00 -11.20 -62.65
CA GLU A 96 -2.94 -12.10 -63.34
C GLU A 96 -4.16 -12.45 -62.47
N GLU A 97 -4.11 -12.18 -61.16
CA GLU A 97 -5.16 -12.51 -60.18
C GLU A 97 -6.15 -11.33 -59.94
N PRO A 98 -7.45 -11.60 -59.73
CA PRO A 98 -8.48 -10.57 -59.57
C PRO A 98 -8.41 -9.82 -58.23
N ASP A 99 -7.92 -10.47 -57.16
CA ASP A 99 -7.67 -9.88 -55.83
C ASP A 99 -6.17 -9.83 -55.54
N SER A 100 -5.44 -9.10 -56.40
CA SER A 100 -3.97 -9.07 -56.47
C SER A 100 -3.30 -8.75 -55.12
N TRP A 101 -3.91 -7.90 -54.30
CA TRP A 101 -3.38 -7.54 -52.98
C TRP A 101 -3.56 -8.65 -51.95
N HIS A 102 -4.69 -9.38 -51.95
CA HIS A 102 -4.95 -10.48 -51.02
C HIS A 102 -4.04 -11.67 -51.31
N TRP A 103 -3.89 -12.02 -52.60
CA TRP A 103 -2.96 -13.07 -53.03
C TRP A 103 -1.52 -12.77 -52.60
N LEU A 104 -1.08 -11.52 -52.77
CA LEU A 104 0.28 -11.12 -52.41
C LEU A 104 0.51 -11.13 -50.89
N LEU A 105 -0.53 -10.91 -50.08
CA LEU A 105 -0.48 -11.08 -48.63
C LEU A 105 -0.38 -12.56 -48.22
N VAL A 106 -1.09 -13.46 -48.89
CA VAL A 106 -0.97 -14.91 -48.67
C VAL A 106 0.45 -15.39 -48.99
N GLU A 107 1.02 -14.91 -50.10
CA GLU A 107 2.39 -15.24 -50.48
C GLU A 107 3.44 -14.65 -49.53
N ALA A 108 3.16 -13.46 -48.98
CA ALA A 108 3.99 -12.86 -47.93
C ALA A 108 4.10 -13.75 -46.70
N VAL A 109 2.99 -14.35 -46.25
CA VAL A 109 2.98 -15.29 -45.11
C VAL A 109 3.71 -16.59 -45.45
N LYS A 110 3.46 -17.16 -46.63
CA LYS A 110 4.11 -18.41 -47.08
C LYS A 110 5.63 -18.30 -47.15
N GLN A 111 6.13 -17.19 -47.68
CA GLN A 111 7.57 -16.96 -47.86
C GLN A 111 8.24 -16.22 -46.69
N GLN A 112 7.48 -15.86 -45.64
CA GLN A 112 7.96 -15.02 -44.54
C GLN A 112 8.63 -13.72 -45.03
N ALA A 113 7.99 -13.07 -46.01
CA ALA A 113 8.55 -11.95 -46.75
C ALA A 113 7.78 -10.64 -46.47
N PRO A 114 8.18 -9.82 -45.48
CA PRO A 114 7.44 -8.61 -45.09
C PRO A 114 7.40 -7.53 -46.17
N ILE A 115 8.37 -7.52 -47.10
CA ILE A 115 8.39 -6.57 -48.21
C ILE A 115 7.19 -6.73 -49.14
N LEU A 116 6.69 -7.96 -49.31
CA LEU A 116 5.50 -8.23 -50.11
C LEU A 116 4.29 -7.50 -49.50
N SER A 117 4.12 -7.52 -48.18
CA SER A 117 3.02 -6.77 -47.55
C SER A 117 3.06 -5.25 -47.79
N VAL A 118 4.26 -4.65 -47.87
CA VAL A 118 4.43 -3.23 -48.23
C VAL A 118 4.08 -2.97 -49.69
N LEU A 119 4.35 -3.94 -50.57
CA LEU A 119 3.95 -3.87 -51.98
C LEU A 119 2.44 -4.02 -52.14
N ALA A 120 1.81 -4.90 -51.35
CA ALA A 120 0.36 -5.07 -51.32
C ALA A 120 -0.38 -3.78 -50.97
N SER A 121 0.12 -2.99 -50.01
CA SER A 121 -0.51 -1.72 -49.63
C SER A 121 -0.40 -0.63 -50.70
N CYS A 122 0.48 -0.78 -51.68
CA CYS A 122 0.57 0.12 -52.83
C CYS A 122 -0.50 -0.16 -53.90
N LEU A 123 -1.23 -1.28 -53.80
CA LEU A 123 -2.26 -1.68 -54.77
C LEU A 123 -3.63 -1.03 -54.44
N GLN A 124 -4.41 -0.74 -55.47
CA GLN A 124 -5.73 -0.10 -55.31
C GLN A 124 -6.71 -1.02 -54.57
N GLY A 125 -7.39 -0.49 -53.55
CA GLY A 125 -8.38 -1.24 -52.76
C GLY A 125 -7.81 -2.08 -51.62
N ALA A 126 -6.48 -2.09 -51.42
CA ALA A 126 -5.85 -2.82 -50.33
C ALA A 126 -6.24 -2.24 -48.95
N SER A 127 -6.58 -3.12 -48.03
CA SER A 127 -6.81 -2.78 -46.63
C SER A 127 -5.47 -2.60 -45.91
N ALA A 128 -5.17 -1.35 -45.52
CA ALA A 128 -3.95 -1.03 -44.77
C ALA A 128 -3.81 -1.83 -43.45
N ILE A 129 -4.93 -2.19 -42.81
CA ILE A 129 -4.96 -3.04 -41.61
C ILE A 129 -4.48 -4.46 -41.93
N SER A 130 -4.94 -5.03 -43.04
CA SER A 130 -4.55 -6.40 -43.43
C SER A 130 -3.09 -6.47 -43.83
N CYS A 131 -2.58 -5.47 -44.57
CA CYS A 131 -1.16 -5.35 -44.86
C CYS A 131 -0.35 -5.19 -43.56
N LEU A 132 -0.79 -4.36 -42.62
CA LEU A 132 -0.11 -4.22 -41.33
C LEU A 132 -0.03 -5.54 -40.56
N CYS A 133 -1.14 -6.28 -40.42
CA CYS A 133 -1.17 -7.57 -39.71
C CYS A 133 -0.18 -8.57 -40.30
N VAL A 134 -0.20 -8.74 -41.62
CA VAL A 134 0.70 -9.66 -42.34
C VAL A 134 2.14 -9.20 -42.26
N TRP A 135 2.41 -7.90 -42.38
CA TRP A 135 3.75 -7.35 -42.22
C TRP A 135 4.30 -7.63 -40.81
N ILE A 136 3.48 -7.48 -39.77
CA ILE A 136 3.89 -7.75 -38.39
C ILE A 136 4.23 -9.23 -38.22
N ILE A 137 3.36 -10.13 -38.68
CA ILE A 137 3.53 -11.58 -38.52
C ILE A 137 4.76 -12.09 -39.27
N THR A 138 5.01 -11.56 -40.46
CA THR A 138 6.19 -11.91 -41.28
C THR A 138 7.48 -11.22 -40.83
N SER A 139 7.40 -10.27 -39.90
CA SER A 139 8.55 -9.55 -39.32
C SER A 139 8.96 -10.05 -37.94
N VAL A 140 8.27 -11.06 -37.39
CA VAL A 140 8.59 -11.67 -36.08
C VAL A 140 9.06 -13.11 -36.23
N GLU A 141 9.63 -13.67 -35.17
CA GLU A 141 10.03 -15.08 -35.12
C GLU A 141 8.82 -16.00 -35.25
N ASP A 142 8.98 -17.17 -35.90
CA ASP A 142 7.89 -18.13 -36.15
C ASP A 142 7.11 -18.54 -34.89
N SER A 143 7.78 -18.60 -33.74
CA SER A 143 7.16 -18.93 -32.45
C SER A 143 6.16 -17.85 -31.97
N VAL A 144 6.43 -16.58 -32.27
CA VAL A 144 5.56 -15.44 -31.93
C VAL A 144 4.48 -15.27 -33.00
N ALA A 145 4.82 -15.50 -34.28
CA ALA A 145 3.86 -15.50 -35.38
C ALA A 145 2.77 -16.56 -35.18
N THR A 146 3.15 -17.79 -34.81
CA THR A 146 2.19 -18.88 -34.55
C THR A 146 1.31 -18.62 -33.33
N GLU A 147 1.84 -18.00 -32.26
CA GLU A 147 1.04 -17.55 -31.12
C GLU A 147 0.02 -16.49 -31.53
N ALA A 148 0.45 -15.49 -32.31
CA ALA A 148 -0.40 -14.40 -32.78
C ALA A 148 -1.47 -14.84 -33.81
N MET A 149 -1.27 -15.97 -34.47
CA MET A 149 -2.23 -16.60 -35.41
C MET A 149 -3.08 -17.70 -34.76
N GLY A 150 -2.87 -18.03 -33.48
CA GLY A 150 -3.50 -19.20 -32.85
C GLY A 150 -5.02 -19.18 -32.77
N HIS A 151 -5.65 -18.01 -32.99
CA HIS A 151 -7.11 -17.85 -33.03
C HIS A 151 -7.72 -18.07 -34.43
N ILE A 152 -6.90 -18.13 -35.48
CA ILE A 152 -7.35 -18.33 -36.87
C ILE A 152 -7.51 -19.83 -37.11
N GLN A 153 -8.76 -20.30 -37.24
CA GLN A 153 -9.09 -21.71 -37.46
C GLN A 153 -9.15 -22.11 -38.94
N ASP A 154 -9.29 -21.15 -39.84
CA ASP A 154 -9.38 -21.35 -41.30
C ASP A 154 -7.99 -21.35 -41.96
N SER A 155 -7.92 -21.82 -43.22
CA SER A 155 -6.72 -21.70 -44.06
C SER A 155 -6.26 -20.25 -44.12
N ILE A 156 -4.95 -20.01 -43.91
CA ILE A 156 -4.30 -18.69 -44.06
C ILE A 156 -4.62 -18.04 -45.42
N GLU A 157 -4.93 -18.86 -46.43
CA GLU A 157 -5.24 -18.46 -47.80
C GLU A 157 -6.60 -17.74 -47.93
N ASP A 158 -7.58 -18.06 -47.07
CA ASP A 158 -8.94 -17.52 -47.13
C ASP A 158 -9.23 -16.49 -46.02
N HIS A 159 -8.28 -16.29 -45.09
CA HIS A 159 -8.49 -15.41 -43.93
C HIS A 159 -8.38 -13.94 -44.29
N THR A 160 -9.41 -13.17 -43.95
CA THR A 160 -9.42 -11.71 -44.12
C THR A 160 -9.02 -11.03 -42.81
N TRP A 161 -7.80 -10.49 -42.78
CA TRP A 161 -7.24 -9.81 -41.62
C TRP A 161 -8.03 -8.55 -41.25
N ASN A 162 -8.51 -8.48 -40.01
CA ASN A 162 -9.35 -7.40 -39.51
C ASN A 162 -8.77 -6.73 -38.23
N LEU A 163 -9.53 -5.82 -37.61
CA LEU A 163 -9.12 -5.12 -36.38
C LEU A 163 -9.07 -6.05 -35.15
N GLU A 164 -9.85 -7.11 -35.12
CA GLU A 164 -9.82 -8.10 -34.04
C GLU A 164 -8.51 -8.90 -34.12
N ASP A 165 -8.10 -9.31 -35.32
CA ASP A 165 -6.80 -9.95 -35.54
C ASP A 165 -5.66 -9.02 -35.12
N LEU A 166 -5.72 -7.74 -35.51
CA LEU A 166 -4.73 -6.75 -35.09
C LEU A 166 -4.68 -6.62 -33.57
N SER A 167 -5.82 -6.73 -32.87
CA SER A 167 -5.88 -6.70 -31.40
C SER A 167 -5.16 -7.90 -30.78
N VAL A 168 -5.34 -9.10 -31.34
CA VAL A 168 -4.68 -10.31 -30.86
C VAL A 168 -3.17 -10.22 -31.11
N ILE A 169 -2.77 -9.82 -32.32
CA ILE A 169 -1.37 -9.59 -32.69
C ILE A 169 -0.73 -8.53 -31.77
N TRP A 170 -1.41 -7.42 -31.54
CA TRP A 170 -0.99 -6.35 -30.62
C TRP A 170 -0.73 -6.89 -29.22
N ARG A 171 -1.69 -7.63 -28.66
CA ARG A 171 -1.58 -8.23 -27.31
C ARG A 171 -0.44 -9.24 -27.22
N ALA A 172 -0.28 -10.10 -28.22
CA ALA A 172 0.79 -11.10 -28.27
C ALA A 172 2.18 -10.44 -28.32
N LEU A 173 2.40 -9.50 -29.25
CA LEU A 173 3.70 -8.84 -29.42
C LEU A 173 4.11 -8.01 -28.20
N LEU A 174 3.18 -7.28 -27.59
CA LEU A 174 3.46 -6.50 -26.39
C LEU A 174 3.76 -7.39 -25.18
N THR A 175 3.07 -8.52 -25.04
CA THR A 175 3.35 -9.52 -24.00
C THR A 175 4.77 -10.08 -24.14
N ARG A 176 5.24 -10.24 -25.39
CA ARG A 176 6.61 -10.65 -25.73
C ARG A 176 7.63 -9.49 -25.77
N GLN A 177 7.24 -8.27 -25.41
CA GLN A 177 8.08 -7.06 -25.42
C GLN A 177 8.70 -6.73 -26.80
N LYS A 178 8.02 -7.06 -27.90
CA LYS A 178 8.45 -6.77 -29.29
C LYS A 178 7.88 -5.43 -29.81
N SER A 179 7.93 -4.38 -29.00
CA SER A 179 7.36 -3.04 -29.32
C SER A 179 7.91 -2.42 -30.59
N LYS A 180 9.21 -2.60 -30.87
CA LYS A 180 9.89 -2.01 -32.04
C LYS A 180 9.27 -2.44 -33.37
N THR A 181 8.81 -3.68 -33.46
CA THR A 181 8.16 -4.18 -34.68
C THR A 181 6.82 -3.50 -34.87
N LEU A 182 6.01 -3.36 -33.80
CA LEU A 182 4.75 -2.61 -33.86
C LEU A 182 4.98 -1.15 -34.25
N ILE A 183 5.92 -0.45 -33.62
CA ILE A 183 6.24 0.95 -33.94
C ILE A 183 6.60 1.11 -35.41
N ARG A 184 7.48 0.25 -35.94
CA ARG A 184 7.86 0.28 -37.37
C ARG A 184 6.69 -0.02 -38.30
N GLY A 185 5.85 -1.00 -37.96
CA GLY A 185 4.65 -1.31 -38.73
C GLY A 185 3.70 -0.12 -38.79
N PHE A 186 3.37 0.48 -37.64
CA PHE A 186 2.53 1.67 -37.61
C PHE A 186 3.18 2.88 -38.30
N GLN A 187 4.51 3.06 -38.24
CA GLN A 187 5.21 4.11 -39.02
C GLN A 187 5.15 3.87 -40.54
N LEU A 188 5.05 2.62 -41.00
CA LEU A 188 4.94 2.30 -42.42
C LEU A 188 3.52 2.50 -42.94
N PHE A 189 2.51 2.01 -42.22
CA PHE A 189 1.13 1.98 -42.71
C PHE A 189 0.21 3.08 -42.12
N PHE A 190 0.54 3.64 -40.95
CA PHE A 190 -0.29 4.61 -40.21
C PHE A 190 0.56 5.67 -39.46
N LYS A 191 1.27 6.52 -40.20
CA LYS A 191 2.20 7.54 -39.65
C LYS A 191 1.56 8.52 -38.67
N ASP A 192 0.29 8.83 -38.88
CA ASP A 192 -0.45 9.81 -38.07
C ASP A 192 -1.26 9.15 -36.93
N SER A 193 -1.00 7.87 -36.63
CA SER A 193 -1.72 7.15 -35.58
C SER A 193 -1.28 7.59 -34.18
N PRO A 194 -2.22 7.96 -33.28
CA PRO A 194 -1.90 8.27 -31.88
C PRO A 194 -1.29 7.09 -31.11
N LEU A 195 -1.48 5.84 -31.58
CA LEU A 195 -0.86 4.66 -30.95
C LEU A 195 0.65 4.70 -30.99
N LEU A 196 1.25 5.40 -31.96
CA LEU A 196 2.70 5.60 -32.01
C LEU A 196 3.20 6.32 -30.75
N LEU A 197 2.49 7.36 -30.30
CA LEU A 197 2.85 8.12 -29.09
C LEU A 197 2.81 7.24 -27.84
N VAL A 198 1.81 6.36 -27.72
CA VAL A 198 1.68 5.46 -26.56
C VAL A 198 2.72 4.33 -26.61
N MET A 199 3.06 3.82 -27.79
CA MET A 199 4.16 2.83 -27.92
C MET A 199 5.53 3.44 -27.66
N GLU A 200 5.77 4.69 -28.09
CA GLU A 200 6.98 5.44 -27.72
C GLU A 200 7.06 5.67 -26.21
N MET A 201 5.94 6.06 -25.58
CA MET A 201 5.82 6.18 -24.13
C MET A 201 6.11 4.84 -23.43
N TYR A 202 5.60 3.72 -23.96
CA TYR A 202 5.92 2.37 -23.47
C TYR A 202 7.43 2.11 -23.53
N GLU A 203 8.10 2.42 -24.65
CA GLU A 203 9.55 2.20 -24.76
C GLU A 203 10.35 3.07 -23.79
N LEU A 204 9.99 4.35 -23.67
CA LEU A 204 10.60 5.30 -22.74
C LEU A 204 10.47 4.82 -21.28
N CYS A 205 9.30 4.29 -20.92
CA CYS A 205 9.03 3.77 -19.59
C CYS A 205 9.73 2.43 -19.30
N MET A 206 9.63 1.47 -20.21
CA MET A 206 10.01 0.08 -19.95
C MET A 206 11.49 -0.18 -20.21
N PHE A 207 12.06 0.39 -21.28
CA PHE A 207 13.45 0.17 -21.68
C PHE A 207 14.38 1.30 -21.25
N PHE A 208 13.97 2.56 -21.45
CA PHE A 208 14.86 3.71 -21.20
C PHE A 208 14.74 4.32 -19.81
N LYS A 209 13.69 3.98 -19.05
CA LYS A 209 13.34 4.54 -17.73
C LYS A 209 13.26 6.09 -17.72
N ASN A 210 12.97 6.68 -18.88
CA ASN A 210 12.84 8.13 -19.04
C ASN A 210 11.39 8.56 -18.83
N TYR A 211 10.96 8.60 -17.56
CA TYR A 211 9.59 8.92 -17.20
C TYR A 211 9.17 10.37 -17.54
N LYS A 212 10.13 11.31 -17.61
CA LYS A 212 9.83 12.71 -17.94
C LYS A 212 9.43 12.89 -19.39
N GLU A 213 10.16 12.23 -20.29
CA GLU A 213 9.84 12.27 -21.72
C GLU A 213 8.58 11.43 -22.02
N ALA A 214 8.41 10.32 -21.31
CA ALA A 214 7.19 9.50 -21.37
C ALA A 214 5.93 10.31 -20.98
N GLU A 215 6.03 11.18 -19.98
CA GLU A 215 4.95 12.10 -19.59
C GLU A 215 4.58 13.06 -20.72
N ALA A 216 5.57 13.66 -21.40
CA ALA A 216 5.34 14.52 -22.54
C ALA A 216 4.62 13.77 -23.69
N LYS A 217 5.03 12.53 -23.98
CA LYS A 217 4.37 11.68 -24.99
C LYS A 217 2.95 11.29 -24.64
N LEU A 218 2.67 11.07 -23.35
CA LEU A 218 1.32 10.82 -22.88
C LEU A 218 0.43 12.07 -23.02
N LEU A 219 0.96 13.27 -22.77
CA LEU A 219 0.24 14.53 -22.97
C LEU A 219 -0.10 14.76 -24.46
N GLU A 220 0.89 14.59 -25.35
CA GLU A 220 0.69 14.66 -26.81
C GLU A 220 -0.40 13.67 -27.28
N PHE A 221 -0.44 12.47 -26.70
CA PHE A 221 -1.47 11.48 -27.00
C PHE A 221 -2.87 11.95 -26.59
N GLN A 222 -3.01 12.57 -25.41
CA GLN A 222 -4.30 13.07 -24.94
C GLN A 222 -4.84 14.20 -25.80
N GLU A 223 -3.97 15.14 -26.18
CA GLU A 223 -4.33 16.21 -27.13
C GLU A 223 -4.80 15.62 -28.47
N SER A 224 -4.09 14.60 -28.97
CA SER A 224 -4.45 13.89 -30.20
C SER A 224 -5.79 13.16 -30.08
N LEU A 225 -6.10 12.59 -28.92
CA LEU A 225 -7.35 11.89 -28.64
C LEU A 225 -8.55 12.86 -28.54
N GLU A 226 -8.36 14.02 -27.92
CA GLU A 226 -9.37 15.11 -27.89
C GLU A 226 -9.69 15.64 -29.30
N ILE A 227 -8.66 15.80 -30.15
CA ILE A 227 -8.84 16.20 -31.55
C ILE A 227 -9.63 15.14 -32.32
N LEU A 228 -9.33 13.85 -32.13
CA LEU A 228 -10.06 12.76 -32.81
C LEU A 228 -11.51 12.67 -32.36
N ASN A 229 -11.78 12.83 -31.07
CA ASN A 229 -13.13 12.80 -30.52
C ASN A 229 -13.98 14.00 -30.98
N THR A 230 -13.36 15.16 -31.19
CA THR A 230 -14.06 16.34 -31.77
C THR A 230 -14.23 16.24 -33.29
N ALA A 231 -13.30 15.61 -34.01
CA ALA A 231 -13.34 15.43 -35.47
C ALA A 231 -14.24 14.27 -35.94
N ALA A 232 -14.57 13.32 -35.07
CA ALA A 232 -15.44 12.16 -35.37
C ALA A 232 -16.85 12.52 -35.86
N THR A 233 -17.25 13.79 -35.83
CA THR A 233 -18.50 14.30 -36.44
C THR A 233 -18.42 14.53 -37.96
N LYS A 234 -17.25 14.37 -38.63
CA LYS A 234 -17.10 14.74 -40.06
C LYS A 234 -16.52 13.67 -40.99
N VAL A 235 -15.72 12.71 -40.53
CA VAL A 235 -15.16 11.61 -41.34
C VAL A 235 -15.01 10.37 -40.46
N HIS A 236 -15.42 9.19 -40.92
CA HIS A 236 -15.17 7.93 -40.22
C HIS A 236 -13.66 7.61 -40.30
N PRO A 237 -12.91 7.66 -39.19
CA PRO A 237 -11.50 7.26 -39.20
C PRO A 237 -11.39 5.75 -39.52
N VAL A 238 -10.28 5.37 -40.19
CA VAL A 238 -9.97 3.97 -40.54
C VAL A 238 -9.89 3.07 -39.29
N ILE A 239 -9.53 3.65 -38.13
CA ILE A 239 -9.49 2.97 -36.84
C ILE A 239 -10.49 3.64 -35.90
N PRO A 240 -11.47 2.90 -35.34
CA PRO A 240 -12.43 3.45 -34.38
C PRO A 240 -11.78 3.93 -33.08
N ALA A 241 -12.25 5.06 -32.53
CA ALA A 241 -11.77 5.61 -31.26
C ALA A 241 -11.94 4.64 -30.08
N MET A 242 -13.08 3.94 -30.02
CA MET A 242 -13.35 2.91 -29.00
C MET A 242 -12.33 1.76 -29.04
N TRP A 243 -11.86 1.40 -30.23
CA TRP A 243 -10.85 0.36 -30.39
C TRP A 243 -9.47 0.84 -29.92
N LEU A 244 -9.11 2.10 -30.23
CA LEU A 244 -7.88 2.72 -29.75
C LEU A 244 -7.82 2.77 -28.22
N GLU A 245 -8.91 3.20 -27.58
CA GLU A 245 -9.01 3.25 -26.12
C GLU A 245 -8.83 1.87 -25.48
N ASP A 246 -9.40 0.81 -26.07
CA ASP A 246 -9.25 -0.55 -25.56
C ASP A 246 -7.80 -1.07 -25.66
N GLN A 247 -7.12 -0.80 -26.79
CA GLN A 247 -5.71 -1.17 -26.95
C GLN A 247 -4.77 -0.41 -26.00
N VAL A 248 -5.06 0.88 -25.76
CA VAL A 248 -4.31 1.71 -24.81
C VAL A 248 -4.56 1.24 -23.37
N CYS A 249 -5.81 0.97 -22.99
CA CYS A 249 -6.16 0.42 -21.69
C CYS A 249 -5.43 -0.90 -21.43
N PHE A 250 -5.38 -1.80 -22.43
CA PHE A 250 -4.58 -3.03 -22.34
C PHE A 250 -3.10 -2.75 -22.13
N LEU A 251 -2.49 -1.86 -22.94
CA LEU A 251 -1.07 -1.54 -22.86
C LEU A 251 -0.71 -0.95 -21.48
N LEU A 252 -1.50 -0.02 -20.94
CA LEU A 252 -1.28 0.56 -19.63
C LEU A 252 -1.36 -0.49 -18.51
N LYS A 253 -2.35 -1.40 -18.56
CA LYS A 253 -2.45 -2.53 -17.62
C LYS A 253 -1.24 -3.45 -17.71
N LEU A 254 -0.79 -3.76 -18.93
CA LEU A 254 0.37 -4.61 -19.17
C LEU A 254 1.68 -3.99 -18.65
N MET A 255 1.86 -2.67 -18.80
CA MET A 255 3.04 -1.97 -18.29
C MET A 255 3.21 -2.14 -16.77
N LEU A 256 2.11 -2.03 -16.03
CA LEU A 256 2.10 -2.22 -14.58
C LEU A 256 2.44 -3.66 -14.17
N GLN A 257 2.05 -4.66 -14.98
CA GLN A 257 2.40 -6.07 -14.78
C GLN A 257 3.86 -6.38 -15.12
N GLN A 258 4.43 -5.72 -16.13
CA GLN A 258 5.79 -5.96 -16.60
C GLN A 258 6.87 -5.27 -15.73
N CYS A 259 6.48 -4.46 -14.74
CA CYS A 259 7.40 -3.83 -13.79
C CYS A 259 8.13 -4.89 -12.96
N LYS A 260 9.47 -4.79 -12.88
CA LYS A 260 10.30 -5.74 -12.12
C LYS A 260 10.55 -5.28 -10.68
N THR A 261 10.45 -3.98 -10.44
CA THR A 261 10.75 -3.38 -9.14
C THR A 261 9.60 -2.52 -8.64
N PRO A 262 9.43 -2.38 -7.31
CA PRO A 262 8.42 -1.49 -6.74
C PRO A 262 8.67 -0.02 -7.09
N TYR A 263 9.93 0.36 -7.36
CA TYR A 263 10.28 1.70 -7.82
C TYR A 263 9.73 1.99 -9.22
N GLU A 264 9.91 1.06 -10.17
CA GLU A 264 9.35 1.18 -11.53
C GLU A 264 7.81 1.28 -11.47
N LEU A 265 7.18 0.41 -10.68
CA LEU A 265 5.73 0.42 -10.49
C LEU A 265 5.26 1.76 -9.91
N GLY A 266 5.93 2.26 -8.87
CA GLY A 266 5.62 3.56 -8.26
C GLY A 266 5.76 4.74 -9.23
N LYS A 267 6.74 4.69 -10.14
CA LYS A 267 6.93 5.72 -11.18
C LYS A 267 5.86 5.67 -12.27
N LEU A 268 5.46 4.47 -12.71
CA LEU A 268 4.34 4.35 -13.65
C LEU A 268 3.02 4.77 -13.03
N LEU A 269 2.74 4.32 -11.80
CA LEU A 269 1.54 4.74 -11.08
C LEU A 269 1.51 6.26 -10.91
N GLN A 270 2.65 6.89 -10.59
CA GLN A 270 2.79 8.36 -10.52
C GLN A 270 2.36 9.05 -11.83
N LEU A 271 2.80 8.53 -12.99
CA LEU A 271 2.44 9.06 -14.30
C LEU A 271 0.94 8.92 -14.59
N PHE A 272 0.29 7.91 -14.02
CA PHE A 272 -1.10 7.57 -14.31
C PHE A 272 -2.12 8.15 -13.31
N VAL A 273 -1.70 8.64 -12.13
CA VAL A 273 -2.60 9.14 -11.06
C VAL A 273 -3.62 10.16 -11.54
N GLU A 274 -3.20 11.08 -12.41
CA GLU A 274 -4.07 12.15 -12.92
C GLU A 274 -4.90 11.71 -14.15
N ARG A 275 -4.67 10.49 -14.66
CA ARG A 275 -5.16 9.99 -15.95
C ARG A 275 -6.04 8.73 -15.81
N GLU A 276 -6.79 8.62 -14.72
CA GLU A 276 -7.64 7.44 -14.44
C GLU A 276 -8.70 7.16 -15.51
N HIS A 277 -9.15 8.18 -16.25
CA HIS A 277 -10.12 8.02 -17.34
C HIS A 277 -9.63 7.13 -18.49
N LEU A 278 -8.31 6.91 -18.62
CA LEU A 278 -7.74 6.01 -19.62
C LEU A 278 -7.92 4.52 -19.27
N PHE A 279 -8.32 4.21 -18.04
CA PHE A 279 -8.60 2.86 -17.59
C PHE A 279 -10.12 2.61 -17.58
N SER A 280 -10.65 2.07 -18.67
CA SER A 280 -12.00 1.50 -18.70
C SER A 280 -12.07 0.28 -17.76
N ASP A 281 -12.93 0.37 -16.73
CA ASP A 281 -13.14 -0.64 -15.67
C ASP A 281 -11.83 -1.21 -15.08
N GLY A 282 -10.83 -0.34 -14.86
CA GLY A 282 -9.48 -0.73 -14.44
C GLY A 282 -9.17 -0.53 -12.96
N PRO A 283 -7.91 -0.78 -12.55
CA PRO A 283 -7.48 -0.62 -11.17
C PRO A 283 -7.54 0.83 -10.70
N ASP A 284 -7.84 1.03 -9.42
CA ASP A 284 -7.76 2.35 -8.77
C ASP A 284 -6.28 2.75 -8.62
N VAL A 285 -5.81 3.50 -9.61
CA VAL A 285 -4.41 3.94 -9.72
C VAL A 285 -4.02 4.81 -8.54
N LYS A 286 -4.91 5.68 -8.05
CA LYS A 286 -4.66 6.49 -6.85
C LYS A 286 -4.42 5.62 -5.63
N LYS A 287 -5.29 4.64 -5.35
CA LYS A 287 -5.12 3.76 -4.18
C LYS A 287 -3.83 2.93 -4.29
N LEU A 288 -3.53 2.37 -5.46
CA LEU A 288 -2.28 1.64 -5.68
C LEU A 288 -1.05 2.55 -5.54
N TYR A 289 -1.10 3.79 -6.03
CA TYR A 289 -0.02 4.74 -5.89
C TYR A 289 0.23 5.11 -4.43
N VAL A 290 -0.82 5.41 -3.66
CA VAL A 290 -0.72 5.68 -2.23
C VAL A 290 -0.13 4.49 -1.48
N LEU A 291 -0.53 3.25 -1.84
CA LEU A 291 0.04 2.03 -1.27
C LEU A 291 1.56 1.93 -1.58
N CYS A 292 1.97 2.17 -2.82
CA CYS A 292 3.40 2.23 -3.18
C CYS A 292 4.17 3.30 -2.39
N GLN A 293 3.58 4.46 -2.14
CA GLN A 293 4.22 5.52 -1.34
C GLN A 293 4.37 5.11 0.13
N ILE A 294 3.39 4.41 0.70
CA ILE A 294 3.50 3.90 2.07
C ILE A 294 4.62 2.86 2.18
N LEU A 295 4.80 2.02 1.16
CA LEU A 295 5.78 0.92 1.15
C LEU A 295 7.16 1.30 0.61
N LYS A 296 7.39 2.56 0.23
CA LYS A 296 8.61 3.01 -0.46
C LYS A 296 9.92 2.63 0.26
N ASP A 297 9.93 2.69 1.58
CA ASP A 297 11.11 2.42 2.41
C ASP A 297 11.10 1.00 3.02
N THR A 298 10.21 0.14 2.51
CA THR A 298 10.00 -1.24 2.99
C THR A 298 10.47 -2.26 1.96
N SER A 299 10.78 -3.48 2.41
CA SER A 299 11.12 -4.61 1.53
C SER A 299 9.89 -5.32 0.94
N ILE A 300 8.68 -4.83 1.25
CA ILE A 300 7.43 -5.47 0.89
C ILE A 300 7.01 -5.02 -0.51
N ALA A 301 6.96 -5.96 -1.45
CA ALA A 301 6.43 -5.74 -2.79
C ALA A 301 4.91 -5.99 -2.83
N ILE A 302 4.21 -5.18 -3.63
CA ILE A 302 2.78 -5.38 -3.93
C ILE A 302 2.66 -6.53 -4.94
N ASN A 303 1.74 -7.45 -4.70
CA ASN A 303 1.47 -8.54 -5.61
C ASN A 303 0.86 -8.03 -6.94
N HIS A 304 1.50 -8.37 -8.06
CA HIS A 304 1.07 -7.96 -9.39
C HIS A 304 -0.29 -8.54 -9.82
N ILE A 305 -0.80 -9.57 -9.13
CA ILE A 305 -2.11 -10.18 -9.43
C ILE A 305 -3.27 -9.18 -9.29
N ILE A 306 -3.15 -8.20 -8.38
CA ILE A 306 -4.16 -7.15 -8.15
C ILE A 306 -4.29 -6.21 -9.33
N ILE A 307 -3.22 -6.05 -10.11
CA ILE A 307 -3.18 -5.21 -11.30
C ILE A 307 -3.94 -5.89 -12.45
N THR A 308 -3.89 -7.23 -12.52
CA THR A 308 -4.55 -8.05 -13.55
C THR A 308 -6.04 -8.23 -13.28
N CYS A 309 -6.41 -8.51 -12.03
CA CYS A 309 -7.79 -8.80 -11.62
C CYS A 309 -8.19 -7.87 -10.48
N TYR A 310 -8.27 -6.58 -10.78
CA TYR A 310 -8.63 -5.59 -9.77
C TYR A 310 -10.07 -5.78 -9.31
N SER A 311 -10.23 -6.06 -8.03
CA SER A 311 -11.50 -6.00 -7.32
C SER A 311 -11.25 -5.38 -5.95
N ILE A 312 -12.29 -4.82 -5.35
CA ILE A 312 -12.20 -4.23 -4.01
C ILE A 312 -11.76 -5.32 -3.00
N GLU A 313 -12.26 -6.55 -3.16
CA GLU A 313 -11.93 -7.69 -2.31
C GLU A 313 -10.46 -8.12 -2.45
N ASN A 314 -9.95 -8.20 -3.68
CA ASN A 314 -8.56 -8.57 -3.95
C ASN A 314 -7.59 -7.51 -3.41
N PHE A 315 -7.93 -6.23 -3.58
CA PHE A 315 -7.15 -5.12 -3.03
C PHE A 315 -7.12 -5.16 -1.50
N GLN A 316 -8.28 -5.41 -0.86
CA GLN A 316 -8.36 -5.56 0.60
C GLN A 316 -7.57 -6.78 1.09
N HIS A 317 -7.62 -7.91 0.38
CA HIS A 317 -6.88 -9.11 0.74
C HIS A 317 -5.37 -8.85 0.72
N GLU A 318 -4.88 -8.16 -0.31
CA GLU A 318 -3.46 -7.77 -0.34
C GLU A 318 -3.13 -6.80 0.80
N CYS A 319 -3.94 -5.77 1.01
CA CYS A 319 -3.71 -4.83 2.11
C CYS A 319 -3.62 -5.56 3.46
N LYS A 320 -4.39 -6.64 3.65
CA LYS A 320 -4.31 -7.49 4.84
C LYS A 320 -2.97 -8.24 4.91
N SER A 321 -2.53 -8.86 3.81
CA SER A 321 -1.25 -9.56 3.76
C SER A 321 -0.06 -8.62 4.03
N ILE A 322 -0.10 -7.41 3.44
CA ILE A 322 0.91 -6.37 3.68
C ILE A 322 0.90 -5.93 5.14
N LEU A 323 -0.28 -5.72 5.73
CA LEU A 323 -0.45 -5.32 7.12
C LEU A 323 0.15 -6.36 8.08
N GLU A 324 -0.12 -7.65 7.87
CA GLU A 324 0.47 -8.74 8.66
C GLU A 324 2.01 -8.73 8.59
N ARG A 325 2.60 -8.48 7.41
CA ARG A 325 4.06 -8.37 7.24
C ARG A 325 4.65 -7.11 7.88
N LEU A 326 3.97 -5.96 7.78
CA LEU A 326 4.41 -4.74 8.46
C LEU A 326 4.37 -4.89 9.99
N GLN A 327 3.43 -5.69 10.51
CA GLN A 327 3.36 -6.02 11.93
C GLN A 327 4.53 -6.91 12.37
N THR A 328 4.90 -7.92 11.58
CA THR A 328 6.08 -8.76 11.91
C THR A 328 7.37 -7.95 11.91
N ASP A 329 7.46 -6.92 11.06
CA ASP A 329 8.62 -6.06 10.94
C ASP A 329 8.61 -4.89 11.96
N GLY A 330 7.57 -4.79 12.80
CA GLY A 330 7.42 -3.74 13.83
C GLY A 330 7.12 -2.34 13.29
N GLN A 331 6.71 -2.22 12.02
CA GLN A 331 6.45 -0.94 11.35
C GLN A 331 4.98 -0.50 11.48
N PHE A 332 4.53 -0.29 12.72
CA PHE A 332 3.12 -0.04 13.05
C PHE A 332 2.53 1.24 12.44
N ALA A 333 3.32 2.30 12.30
CA ALA A 333 2.86 3.56 11.71
C ALA A 333 2.50 3.41 10.22
N LEU A 334 3.25 2.60 9.48
CA LEU A 334 2.95 2.29 8.08
C LEU A 334 1.76 1.34 7.97
N ALA A 335 1.68 0.33 8.85
CA ALA A 335 0.55 -0.60 8.91
C ALA A 335 -0.79 0.15 9.09
N ARG A 336 -0.83 1.17 9.96
CA ARG A 336 -2.01 2.03 10.15
C ARG A 336 -2.43 2.73 8.85
N ARG A 337 -1.48 3.32 8.13
CA ARG A 337 -1.76 4.01 6.86
C ARG A 337 -2.29 3.04 5.79
N VAL A 338 -1.80 1.80 5.75
CA VAL A 338 -2.34 0.75 4.86
C VAL A 338 -3.77 0.36 5.27
N ALA A 339 -4.06 0.25 6.57
CA ALA A 339 -5.40 -0.07 7.06
C ALA A 339 -6.43 1.04 6.76
N GLU A 340 -6.03 2.30 6.88
CA GLU A 340 -6.86 3.46 6.51
C GLU A 340 -7.19 3.44 5.01
N LEU A 341 -6.22 3.08 4.16
CA LEU A 341 -6.40 2.95 2.71
C LEU A 341 -7.35 1.81 2.31
N ALA A 342 -7.39 0.73 3.09
CA ALA A 342 -8.25 -0.43 2.83
C ALA A 342 -9.73 -0.22 3.21
N GLU A 343 -10.07 0.92 3.84
CA GLU A 343 -11.43 1.36 4.20
C GLU A 343 -12.26 0.34 5.02
N LYS A 344 -11.62 -0.65 5.65
CA LYS A 344 -12.29 -1.72 6.41
C LYS A 344 -12.05 -1.54 7.90
N HIS A 345 -13.11 -1.21 8.65
CA HIS A 345 -13.05 -1.06 10.10
C HIS A 345 -12.39 -2.25 10.83
N ASN A 346 -12.59 -3.48 10.33
CA ASN A 346 -11.98 -4.68 10.89
C ASN A 346 -10.46 -4.79 10.64
N MET A 347 -9.93 -4.14 9.59
CA MET A 347 -8.48 -4.07 9.34
C MET A 347 -7.81 -3.00 10.19
N ILE A 348 -8.52 -1.90 10.47
CA ILE A 348 -8.09 -0.91 11.45
C ILE A 348 -8.06 -1.58 12.85
N ALA A 349 -9.08 -2.39 13.20
CA ALA A 349 -9.09 -3.30 14.38
C ALA A 349 -7.88 -4.24 14.46
N LEU A 350 -7.43 -4.79 13.34
CA LEU A 350 -6.22 -5.60 13.27
C LEU A 350 -4.94 -4.79 13.50
N CYS A 351 -4.89 -3.51 13.11
CA CYS A 351 -3.84 -2.57 13.49
C CYS A 351 -3.90 -2.13 14.96
N PHE A 352 -5.05 -2.32 15.63
CA PHE A 352 -5.24 -2.01 17.04
C PHE A 352 -4.65 -3.09 17.99
N SER A 353 -3.43 -3.57 17.70
CA SER A 353 -2.48 -3.95 18.76
C SER A 353 -1.95 -2.72 19.53
N MET A 354 -2.46 -1.52 19.22
CA MET A 354 -2.39 -0.25 19.95
C MET A 354 -3.16 -0.29 21.28
N CYS A 355 -2.78 -1.23 22.14
CA CYS A 355 -3.35 -1.41 23.47
C CYS A 355 -3.24 -0.13 24.31
N ARG A 356 -2.22 0.69 24.07
CA ARG A 356 -2.04 2.00 24.69
C ARG A 356 -3.09 3.02 24.27
N GLU A 357 -3.29 3.26 22.97
CA GLU A 357 -4.22 4.28 22.49
C GLU A 357 -5.68 3.90 22.78
N ILE A 358 -5.99 2.59 22.76
CA ILE A 358 -7.27 2.08 23.26
C ILE A 358 -7.42 2.42 24.75
N GLY A 359 -6.39 2.17 25.56
CA GLY A 359 -6.36 2.55 26.97
C GLY A 359 -6.58 4.05 27.18
N GLU A 360 -5.88 4.89 26.43
CA GLU A 360 -5.98 6.36 26.50
C GLU A 360 -7.39 6.84 26.16
N ASN A 361 -8.04 6.25 25.14
CA ASN A 361 -9.41 6.61 24.77
C ASN A 361 -10.44 6.20 25.83
N HIS A 362 -10.36 4.96 26.33
CA HIS A 362 -11.26 4.49 27.40
C HIS A 362 -11.08 5.30 28.69
N GLU A 363 -9.84 5.62 29.05
CA GLU A 363 -9.52 6.48 30.20
C GLU A 363 -10.08 7.90 30.01
N ALA A 364 -9.90 8.50 28.83
CA ALA A 364 -10.46 9.81 28.52
C ALA A 364 -11.99 9.83 28.58
N ALA A 365 -12.64 8.80 28.03
CA ALA A 365 -14.09 8.64 28.11
C ALA A 365 -14.58 8.50 29.56
N ALA A 366 -13.89 7.70 30.38
CA ALA A 366 -14.21 7.56 31.80
C ALA A 366 -14.05 8.89 32.56
N ARG A 367 -12.98 9.66 32.29
CA ARG A 367 -12.77 10.99 32.87
C ARG A 367 -13.88 11.98 32.48
N ILE A 368 -14.36 11.93 31.24
CA ILE A 368 -15.50 12.76 30.79
C ILE A 368 -16.76 12.38 31.55
N GLN A 369 -17.05 11.09 31.76
CA GLN A 369 -18.20 10.66 32.56
C GLN A 369 -18.10 11.15 34.00
N LEU A 370 -16.92 11.08 34.62
CA LEU A 370 -16.71 11.61 35.98
C LEU A 370 -16.89 13.13 36.05
N LYS A 371 -16.41 13.89 35.05
CA LYS A 371 -16.65 15.33 34.96
C LYS A 371 -18.12 15.69 34.75
N LEU A 372 -18.87 14.86 34.03
CA LEU A 372 -20.31 15.06 33.87
C LEU A 372 -21.02 14.94 35.22
N ILE A 373 -20.61 13.99 36.07
CA ILE A 373 -21.11 13.88 37.44
C ILE A 373 -20.72 15.10 38.28
N GLU A 374 -19.48 15.59 38.13
CA GLU A 374 -19.00 16.81 38.82
C GLU A 374 -19.78 18.07 38.44
N SER A 375 -20.34 18.13 37.23
CA SER A 375 -21.08 19.31 36.75
C SER A 375 -22.39 19.57 37.47
N GLN A 376 -22.93 18.58 38.18
CA GLN A 376 -24.14 18.69 38.99
C GLN A 376 -23.78 18.73 40.48
N PRO A 377 -24.49 19.52 41.30
CA PRO A 377 -24.27 19.48 42.74
C PRO A 377 -24.61 18.10 43.28
N TRP A 378 -23.78 17.59 44.18
CA TRP A 378 -23.85 16.22 44.67
C TRP A 378 -25.21 15.88 45.29
N GLU A 379 -25.84 16.85 45.98
CA GLU A 379 -27.16 16.71 46.58
C GLU A 379 -28.26 16.45 45.55
N ASP A 380 -28.13 16.99 44.33
CA ASP A 380 -29.09 16.74 43.25
C ASP A 380 -28.81 15.40 42.57
N SER A 381 -27.55 15.02 42.39
CA SER A 381 -27.18 13.69 41.87
C SER A 381 -27.66 12.54 42.78
N LEU A 382 -27.78 12.78 44.09
CA LEU A 382 -28.33 11.82 45.04
C LEU A 382 -29.84 11.61 44.91
N LYS A 383 -30.60 12.61 44.43
CA LYS A 383 -32.05 12.49 44.22
C LYS A 383 -32.36 11.45 43.14
N ASP A 384 -31.55 11.43 42.09
CA ASP A 384 -31.63 10.44 41.01
C ASP A 384 -30.58 9.32 41.18
N GLY A 385 -30.55 8.71 42.37
CA GLY A 385 -29.53 7.73 42.74
C GLY A 385 -29.40 6.53 41.80
N HIS A 386 -30.46 6.14 41.09
CA HIS A 386 -30.39 5.10 40.06
C HIS A 386 -29.59 5.55 38.83
N GLN A 387 -29.80 6.78 38.36
CA GLN A 387 -29.06 7.35 37.23
C GLN A 387 -27.58 7.57 37.60
N LEU A 388 -27.31 8.08 38.80
CA LEU A 388 -25.94 8.23 39.30
C LEU A 388 -25.20 6.88 39.32
N LYS A 389 -25.84 5.82 39.82
CA LYS A 389 -25.27 4.46 39.80
C LYS A 389 -24.97 3.98 38.38
N GLN A 390 -25.86 4.23 37.42
CA GLN A 390 -25.61 3.87 36.02
C GLN A 390 -24.43 4.63 35.42
N LEU A 391 -24.28 5.92 35.70
CA LEU A 391 -23.15 6.72 35.23
C LEU A 391 -21.82 6.24 35.84
N LEU A 392 -21.83 5.91 37.13
CA LEU A 392 -20.66 5.35 37.82
C LEU A 392 -20.30 3.96 37.31
N LEU A 393 -21.27 3.10 37.04
CA LEU A 393 -21.02 1.78 36.43
C LEU A 393 -20.43 1.92 35.03
N LYS A 394 -20.91 2.87 34.22
CA LYS A 394 -20.30 3.18 32.91
C LYS A 394 -18.85 3.63 33.06
N ALA A 395 -18.58 4.57 33.96
CA ALA A 395 -17.21 5.04 34.23
C ALA A 395 -16.31 3.89 34.74
N LEU A 396 -16.85 3.00 35.58
CA LEU A 396 -16.14 1.83 36.09
C LEU A 396 -15.75 0.85 34.97
N THR A 397 -16.69 0.50 34.10
CA THR A 397 -16.43 -0.40 32.96
C THR A 397 -15.36 0.18 32.05
N LEU A 398 -15.49 1.45 31.67
CA LEU A 398 -14.47 2.14 30.86
C LEU A 398 -13.09 2.14 31.52
N MET A 399 -13.01 2.32 32.83
CA MET A 399 -11.73 2.29 33.55
C MET A 399 -11.12 0.89 33.64
N LEU A 400 -11.95 -0.16 33.73
CA LEU A 400 -11.51 -1.56 33.66
C LEU A 400 -10.97 -1.89 32.27
N ASP A 401 -11.69 -1.51 31.22
CA ASP A 401 -11.27 -1.72 29.83
C ASP A 401 -9.96 -0.99 29.53
N ALA A 402 -9.79 0.23 30.05
CA ALA A 402 -8.54 0.98 29.97
C ALA A 402 -7.39 0.26 30.69
N ALA A 403 -7.61 -0.23 31.91
CA ALA A 403 -6.60 -0.94 32.69
C ALA A 403 -6.14 -2.24 32.00
N GLU A 404 -7.08 -3.01 31.46
CA GLU A 404 -6.79 -4.24 30.72
C GLU A 404 -5.98 -3.94 29.44
N SER A 405 -6.36 -2.88 28.73
CA SER A 405 -5.65 -2.43 27.53
C SER A 405 -4.22 -2.00 27.87
N TYR A 406 -4.01 -1.14 28.87
CA TYR A 406 -2.65 -0.76 29.29
C TYR A 406 -1.81 -1.94 29.81
N ALA A 407 -2.44 -2.94 30.44
CA ALA A 407 -1.74 -4.14 30.90
C ALA A 407 -1.23 -4.99 29.73
N LYS A 408 -2.01 -5.12 28.64
CA LYS A 408 -1.59 -5.80 27.41
C LYS A 408 -0.39 -5.12 26.74
N ASP A 409 -0.26 -3.80 26.89
CA ASP A 409 0.87 -3.01 26.38
C ASP A 409 2.10 -2.94 27.32
N SER A 410 2.08 -3.65 28.46
CA SER A 410 3.11 -3.50 29.52
C SER A 410 3.25 -2.07 30.08
N CYS A 411 2.26 -1.20 29.89
CA CYS A 411 2.18 0.14 30.48
C CYS A 411 1.73 0.06 31.95
N VAL A 412 2.59 -0.51 32.80
CA VAL A 412 2.27 -0.86 34.21
C VAL A 412 1.79 0.34 35.03
N ARG A 413 2.38 1.52 34.83
CA ARG A 413 2.04 2.72 35.63
C ARG A 413 0.61 3.20 35.34
N GLN A 414 0.23 3.29 34.07
CA GLN A 414 -1.12 3.70 33.66
C GLN A 414 -2.15 2.64 34.03
N ALA A 415 -1.82 1.35 33.85
CA ALA A 415 -2.69 0.26 34.30
C ALA A 415 -2.95 0.33 35.81
N GLN A 416 -1.91 0.56 36.63
CA GLN A 416 -2.05 0.75 38.07
C GLN A 416 -2.88 1.98 38.43
N HIS A 417 -2.68 3.10 37.73
CA HIS A 417 -3.49 4.31 37.93
C HIS A 417 -4.98 4.03 37.68
N CYS A 418 -5.31 3.39 36.56
CA CYS A 418 -6.68 2.99 36.23
C CYS A 418 -7.25 2.04 37.29
N GLN A 419 -6.48 1.06 37.75
CA GLN A 419 -6.90 0.14 38.81
C GLN A 419 -7.19 0.85 40.15
N ARG A 420 -6.39 1.84 40.54
CA ARG A 420 -6.66 2.65 41.75
C ARG A 420 -7.97 3.42 41.63
N LEU A 421 -8.23 4.04 40.48
CA LEU A 421 -9.51 4.72 40.21
C LEU A 421 -10.69 3.75 40.17
N THR A 422 -10.53 2.56 39.59
CA THR A 422 -11.54 1.49 39.62
C THR A 422 -11.92 1.11 41.05
N LYS A 423 -10.94 0.96 41.95
CA LYS A 423 -11.21 0.71 43.38
C LYS A 423 -11.99 1.86 44.03
N LEU A 424 -11.64 3.11 43.73
CA LEU A 424 -12.34 4.29 44.24
C LEU A 424 -13.81 4.35 43.77
N ILE A 425 -14.06 4.16 42.47
CA ILE A 425 -15.42 4.17 41.90
C ILE A 425 -16.23 3.01 42.49
N THR A 426 -15.63 1.83 42.66
CA THR A 426 -16.28 0.68 43.29
C THR A 426 -16.68 0.98 44.73
N LEU A 427 -15.81 1.65 45.50
CA LEU A 427 -16.11 2.08 46.86
C LEU A 427 -17.25 3.11 46.89
N GLN A 428 -17.26 4.06 45.96
CA GLN A 428 -18.36 5.03 45.82
C GLN A 428 -19.70 4.34 45.54
N ILE A 429 -19.71 3.36 44.64
CA ILE A 429 -20.92 2.57 44.33
C ILE A 429 -21.37 1.78 45.56
N HIS A 430 -20.43 1.21 46.33
CA HIS A 430 -20.74 0.51 47.58
C HIS A 430 -21.42 1.45 48.59
N PHE A 431 -20.94 2.67 48.77
CA PHE A 431 -21.53 3.68 49.67
C PHE A 431 -22.96 4.01 49.25
N LEU A 432 -23.19 4.22 47.94
CA LEU A 432 -24.53 4.44 47.40
C LEU A 432 -25.47 3.23 47.54
N ASN A 433 -24.93 2.02 47.68
CA ASN A 433 -25.71 0.80 47.92
C ASN A 433 -26.05 0.60 49.40
N THR A 434 -25.20 1.05 50.32
CA THR A 434 -25.41 0.98 51.77
C THR A 434 -26.18 2.19 52.32
N GLY A 435 -26.52 3.17 51.47
CA GLY A 435 -27.26 4.37 51.86
C GLY A 435 -26.38 5.48 52.46
N GLN A 436 -25.06 5.38 52.29
CA GLN A 436 -24.12 6.42 52.68
C GLN A 436 -24.00 7.47 51.57
N ASN A 437 -24.27 8.73 51.91
CA ASN A 437 -24.30 9.85 50.95
C ASN A 437 -22.95 10.57 50.81
N THR A 438 -21.88 10.03 51.38
CA THR A 438 -20.55 10.66 51.32
C THR A 438 -19.98 10.58 49.90
N MET A 439 -19.51 11.71 49.39
CA MET A 439 -18.82 11.80 48.10
C MET A 439 -17.33 11.51 48.29
N LEU A 440 -16.81 10.53 47.54
CA LEU A 440 -15.42 10.09 47.52
C LEU A 440 -14.73 10.42 46.18
N ILE A 441 -15.51 10.60 45.12
CA ILE A 441 -15.04 10.93 43.76
C ILE A 441 -14.98 12.46 43.55
N ASN A 442 -14.15 12.90 42.60
CA ASN A 442 -13.98 14.31 42.21
C ASN A 442 -13.71 15.26 43.41
N LEU A 443 -13.00 14.79 44.43
CA LEU A 443 -12.62 15.61 45.58
C LEU A 443 -11.43 16.50 45.25
N GLY A 444 -11.53 17.78 45.61
CA GLY A 444 -10.39 18.68 45.60
C GLY A 444 -9.40 18.35 46.74
N ARG A 445 -8.10 18.62 46.53
CA ARG A 445 -7.05 18.29 47.52
C ARG A 445 -7.30 18.81 48.93
N HIS A 446 -7.97 19.95 49.07
CA HIS A 446 -8.29 20.57 50.36
C HIS A 446 -9.33 19.78 51.19
N LYS A 447 -10.19 18.96 50.55
CA LYS A 447 -11.22 18.15 51.23
C LYS A 447 -10.75 16.71 51.50
N LEU A 448 -9.62 16.29 50.94
CA LEU A 448 -9.16 14.90 51.03
C LEU A 448 -8.85 14.49 52.47
N MET A 449 -8.17 15.35 53.25
CA MET A 449 -7.82 15.01 54.63
C MET A 449 -9.06 14.84 55.50
N ASP A 450 -10.02 15.77 55.42
CA ASP A 450 -11.28 15.70 56.18
C ASP A 450 -12.11 14.47 55.77
N CYS A 451 -12.14 14.16 54.48
CA CYS A 451 -12.81 12.96 53.97
C CYS A 451 -12.16 11.69 54.52
N ILE A 452 -10.83 11.58 54.45
CA ILE A 452 -10.09 10.42 54.96
C ILE A 452 -10.28 10.25 56.47
N LEU A 453 -10.29 11.35 57.22
CA LEU A 453 -10.54 11.34 58.66
C LEU A 453 -11.97 10.89 59.00
N ALA A 454 -12.95 11.18 58.16
CA ALA A 454 -14.34 10.77 58.37
C ALA A 454 -14.58 9.28 58.08
N LEU A 455 -13.68 8.60 57.37
CA LEU A 455 -13.86 7.20 56.98
C LEU A 455 -13.65 6.25 58.19
N PRO A 456 -14.60 5.32 58.43
CA PRO A 456 -14.56 4.44 59.60
C PRO A 456 -13.56 3.29 59.48
N ARG A 457 -13.14 2.90 58.27
CA ARG A 457 -12.27 1.75 58.03
C ARG A 457 -11.00 2.16 57.32
N PHE A 458 -9.89 1.52 57.65
CA PHE A 458 -8.59 1.88 57.10
C PHE A 458 -8.51 1.56 55.60
N TYR A 459 -9.06 0.41 55.16
CA TYR A 459 -9.07 0.09 53.73
C TYR A 459 -9.76 1.17 52.88
N GLN A 460 -10.80 1.84 53.41
CA GLN A 460 -11.50 2.92 52.71
C GLN A 460 -10.60 4.15 52.59
N ALA A 461 -9.95 4.53 53.69
CA ALA A 461 -8.97 5.61 53.73
C ALA A 461 -7.78 5.35 52.77
N SER A 462 -7.25 4.12 52.74
CA SER A 462 -6.17 3.73 51.84
C SER A 462 -6.58 3.84 50.37
N ILE A 463 -7.77 3.34 49.99
CA ILE A 463 -8.28 3.44 48.61
C ILE A 463 -8.37 4.90 48.15
N VAL A 464 -8.88 5.79 49.01
CA VAL A 464 -8.97 7.23 48.68
C VAL A 464 -7.57 7.84 48.57
N ALA A 465 -6.68 7.60 49.51
CA ALA A 465 -5.31 8.13 49.46
C ALA A 465 -4.56 7.68 48.19
N GLU A 466 -4.64 6.39 47.84
CA GLU A 466 -4.01 5.82 46.64
C GLU A 466 -4.59 6.38 45.34
N ALA A 467 -5.91 6.50 45.24
CA ALA A 467 -6.56 6.94 44.00
C ALA A 467 -6.26 8.40 43.63
N TYR A 468 -6.04 9.26 44.62
CA TYR A 468 -5.69 10.67 44.41
C TYR A 468 -4.17 10.94 44.44
N ASP A 469 -3.34 9.89 44.57
CA ASP A 469 -1.89 10.00 44.81
C ASP A 469 -1.57 11.00 45.95
N PHE A 470 -2.37 10.94 47.02
CA PHE A 470 -2.28 11.83 48.18
C PHE A 470 -1.61 11.10 49.35
N VAL A 471 -0.65 11.75 50.01
CA VAL A 471 0.01 11.23 51.21
C VAL A 471 -0.59 11.93 52.44
N PRO A 472 -1.53 11.29 53.15
CA PRO A 472 -2.14 11.89 54.33
C PRO A 472 -1.20 11.87 55.54
N ASP A 473 -1.45 12.76 56.51
CA ASP A 473 -0.82 12.68 57.83
C ASP A 473 -1.42 11.49 58.60
N TRP A 474 -0.83 10.30 58.39
CA TRP A 474 -1.25 9.07 59.06
C TRP A 474 -1.14 9.16 60.59
N ALA A 475 -0.25 9.99 61.13
CA ALA A 475 -0.16 10.19 62.57
C ALA A 475 -1.39 10.93 63.11
N GLU A 476 -1.91 11.93 62.38
CA GLU A 476 -3.18 12.58 62.73
C GLU A 476 -4.36 11.60 62.65
N ILE A 477 -4.45 10.81 61.57
CA ILE A 477 -5.55 9.85 61.37
C ILE A 477 -5.57 8.81 62.50
N LEU A 478 -4.40 8.24 62.83
CA LEU A 478 -4.29 7.27 63.92
C LEU A 478 -4.53 7.90 65.28
N TYR A 479 -4.13 9.16 65.50
CA TYR A 479 -4.47 9.86 66.73
C TYR A 479 -5.99 10.01 66.88
N GLN A 480 -6.70 10.43 65.84
CA GLN A 480 -8.16 10.58 65.89
C GLN A 480 -8.89 9.23 66.01
N GLN A 481 -8.53 8.22 65.23
CA GLN A 481 -9.26 6.95 65.17
C GLN A 481 -8.86 5.96 66.27
N VAL A 482 -7.57 5.87 66.61
CA VAL A 482 -7.06 4.88 67.57
C VAL A 482 -6.96 5.48 68.96
N ILE A 483 -6.37 6.67 69.10
CA ILE A 483 -6.11 7.25 70.42
C ILE A 483 -7.37 7.88 71.03
N LEU A 484 -8.11 8.69 70.26
CA LEU A 484 -9.33 9.34 70.77
C LEU A 484 -10.57 8.42 70.75
N LYS A 485 -10.79 7.67 69.67
CA LYS A 485 -11.98 6.78 69.54
C LYS A 485 -11.74 5.35 70.02
N GLY A 486 -10.50 4.91 70.20
CA GLY A 486 -10.18 3.56 70.67
C GLY A 486 -10.33 2.44 69.63
N ASP A 487 -10.36 2.75 68.32
CA ASP A 487 -10.49 1.72 67.28
C ASP A 487 -9.16 1.05 66.96
N PHE A 488 -8.81 0.02 67.73
CA PHE A 488 -7.62 -0.79 67.47
C PHE A 488 -7.75 -1.73 66.27
N ASN A 489 -8.96 -2.01 65.77
CA ASN A 489 -9.10 -2.78 64.53
C ASN A 489 -8.57 -1.98 63.34
N TYR A 490 -8.79 -0.66 63.35
CA TYR A 490 -8.19 0.26 62.38
C TYR A 490 -6.65 0.19 62.40
N LEU A 491 -6.05 0.11 63.59
CA LEU A 491 -4.59 -0.03 63.75
C LEU A 491 -4.07 -1.36 63.20
N GLU A 492 -4.79 -2.46 63.43
CA GLU A 492 -4.41 -3.77 62.90
C GLU A 492 -4.45 -3.79 61.37
N GLU A 493 -5.51 -3.23 60.75
CA GLU A 493 -5.61 -3.06 59.30
C GLU A 493 -4.44 -2.21 58.76
N PHE A 494 -4.08 -1.13 59.46
CA PHE A 494 -2.94 -0.27 59.11
C PHE A 494 -1.59 -1.01 59.20
N LYS A 495 -1.40 -1.82 60.25
CA LYS A 495 -0.17 -2.61 60.46
C LYS A 495 0.03 -3.65 59.36
N GLN A 496 -1.04 -4.30 58.89
CA GLN A 496 -0.98 -5.30 57.81
C GLN A 496 -0.38 -4.75 56.50
N GLN A 497 -0.53 -3.45 56.23
CA GLN A 497 0.08 -2.79 55.06
C GLN A 497 1.56 -2.39 55.26
N ARG A 498 2.19 -2.76 56.39
CA ARG A 498 3.60 -2.43 56.73
C ARG A 498 3.91 -0.93 56.73
N LEU A 499 2.92 -0.10 57.03
CA LEU A 499 3.07 1.36 57.09
C LEU A 499 3.48 1.88 58.49
N LEU A 500 3.45 1.01 59.50
CA LEU A 500 3.73 1.35 60.91
C LEU A 500 5.23 1.55 61.15
N LYS A 501 5.72 2.77 60.91
CA LYS A 501 7.13 3.16 61.15
C LYS A 501 7.31 3.79 62.52
N SER A 502 8.51 3.68 63.09
CA SER A 502 8.91 4.31 64.36
C SER A 502 8.57 5.81 64.43
N SER A 503 8.71 6.55 63.32
CA SER A 503 8.38 7.98 63.25
C SER A 503 6.91 8.29 63.56
N ILE A 504 5.98 7.40 63.22
CA ILE A 504 4.54 7.60 63.47
C ILE A 504 4.27 7.63 64.97
N PHE A 505 4.94 6.80 65.76
CA PHE A 505 4.81 6.78 67.21
C PHE A 505 5.32 8.07 67.86
N GLU A 506 6.44 8.61 67.35
CA GLU A 506 6.96 9.91 67.82
C GLU A 506 6.00 11.05 67.50
N ASP A 507 5.41 11.07 66.31
CA ASP A 507 4.50 12.13 65.90
C ASP A 507 3.15 12.05 66.63
N ILE A 508 2.62 10.85 66.87
CA ILE A 508 1.46 10.62 67.75
C ILE A 508 1.78 11.08 69.18
N SER A 509 2.97 10.77 69.70
CA SER A 509 3.44 11.19 71.02
C SER A 509 3.50 12.72 71.15
N LYS A 510 4.04 13.43 70.14
CA LYS A 510 4.05 14.90 70.10
C LYS A 510 2.63 15.47 70.13
N LYS A 511 1.71 14.92 69.32
CA LYS A 511 0.30 15.34 69.27
C LYS A 511 -0.40 15.09 70.60
N TYR A 512 -0.11 13.96 71.26
CA TYR A 512 -0.63 13.66 72.60
C TYR A 512 -0.20 14.71 73.64
N LYS A 513 1.07 15.14 73.65
CA LYS A 513 1.57 16.17 74.59
C LYS A 513 0.91 17.54 74.40
N GLN A 514 0.38 17.82 73.21
CA GLN A 514 -0.27 19.10 72.89
C GLN A 514 -1.72 19.18 73.39
N HIS A 515 -2.37 18.06 73.71
CA HIS A 515 -3.77 17.99 74.13
C HIS A 515 -3.88 17.54 75.59
N GLN A 516 -4.90 18.00 76.33
CA GLN A 516 -5.13 17.53 77.70
C GLN A 516 -5.62 16.07 77.67
N PRO A 517 -4.89 15.11 78.27
CA PRO A 517 -5.23 13.70 78.14
C PRO A 517 -6.31 13.27 79.12
N THR A 518 -7.33 12.59 78.62
CA THR A 518 -8.28 11.80 79.42
C THR A 518 -7.69 10.43 79.75
N ASP A 519 -8.14 9.80 80.85
CA ASP A 519 -7.65 8.48 81.28
C ASP A 519 -7.77 7.41 80.18
N MET A 520 -8.85 7.45 79.39
CA MET A 520 -9.06 6.53 78.27
C MET A 520 -8.05 6.75 77.12
N VAL A 521 -7.69 8.00 76.84
CA VAL A 521 -6.69 8.36 75.81
C VAL A 521 -5.30 7.92 76.25
N MET A 522 -5.01 8.00 77.56
CA MET A 522 -3.77 7.50 78.16
C MET A 522 -3.64 5.98 78.01
N GLU A 523 -4.68 5.22 78.35
CA GLU A 523 -4.69 3.76 78.18
C GLU A 523 -4.57 3.36 76.71
N ASN A 524 -5.24 4.08 75.80
CA ASN A 524 -5.11 3.84 74.37
C ASN A 524 -3.68 4.09 73.88
N LEU A 525 -3.00 5.15 74.36
CA LEU A 525 -1.60 5.41 74.01
C LEU A 525 -0.68 4.31 74.56
N LYS A 526 -0.86 3.89 75.81
CA LYS A 526 -0.11 2.78 76.42
C LYS A 526 -0.27 1.50 75.61
N LYS A 527 -1.48 1.20 75.15
CA LYS A 527 -1.78 0.05 74.28
C LYS A 527 -1.22 0.20 72.88
N LEU A 528 -1.19 1.41 72.29
CA LEU A 528 -0.59 1.62 70.97
C LEU A 528 0.93 1.39 71.00
N LEU A 529 1.62 1.83 72.06
CA LEU A 529 3.07 1.68 72.17
C LEU A 529 3.55 0.22 72.20
N THR A 530 2.72 -0.73 72.63
CA THR A 530 3.07 -2.17 72.60
C THR A 530 3.24 -2.71 71.17
N TYR A 531 2.72 -2.02 70.16
CA TYR A 531 2.87 -2.36 68.75
C TYR A 531 4.18 -1.85 68.14
N CYS A 532 4.99 -1.11 68.90
CA CYS A 532 6.28 -0.61 68.43
C CYS A 532 7.32 -1.74 68.46
N GLU A 533 7.87 -2.08 67.29
CA GLU A 533 8.93 -3.09 67.17
C GLU A 533 10.30 -2.55 67.67
N ASP A 534 10.47 -1.23 67.68
CA ASP A 534 11.67 -0.57 68.18
C ASP A 534 11.62 -0.47 69.71
N VAL A 535 12.34 -1.38 70.36
CA VAL A 535 12.40 -1.52 71.81
C VAL A 535 12.94 -0.25 72.48
N TYR A 536 13.91 0.44 71.86
CA TYR A 536 14.48 1.67 72.40
C TYR A 536 13.48 2.81 72.34
N LEU A 537 12.84 3.00 71.18
CA LEU A 537 11.83 4.04 71.02
C LEU A 537 10.64 3.79 71.95
N TYR A 538 10.20 2.54 72.08
CA TYR A 538 9.14 2.17 73.01
C TYR A 538 9.51 2.55 74.45
N TYR A 539 10.71 2.20 74.90
CA TYR A 539 11.20 2.59 76.23
C TYR A 539 11.24 4.10 76.41
N LYS A 540 11.82 4.84 75.45
CA LYS A 540 11.94 6.30 75.49
C LYS A 540 10.58 6.98 75.59
N LEU A 541 9.63 6.60 74.73
CA LEU A 541 8.29 7.17 74.73
C LEU A 541 7.51 6.80 76.01
N ALA A 542 7.62 5.56 76.50
CA ALA A 542 7.00 5.16 77.76
C ALA A 542 7.56 5.94 78.96
N TYR A 543 8.86 6.22 78.98
CA TYR A 543 9.49 7.04 80.02
C TYR A 543 9.05 8.51 79.92
N GLU A 544 9.03 9.10 78.73
CA GLU A 544 8.60 10.49 78.49
C GLU A 544 7.15 10.74 78.94
N HIS A 545 6.26 9.75 78.78
CA HIS A 545 4.86 9.84 79.21
C HIS A 545 4.60 9.32 80.63
N LYS A 546 5.66 9.01 81.40
CA LYS A 546 5.59 8.54 82.79
C LYS A 546 4.88 7.20 83.00
N PHE A 547 4.90 6.30 82.00
CA PHE A 547 4.38 4.93 82.11
C PHE A 547 5.37 4.00 82.82
N TYR A 548 5.68 4.30 84.09
CA TYR A 548 6.74 3.63 84.85
C TYR A 548 6.53 2.12 85.01
N GLU A 549 5.29 1.65 85.06
CA GLU A 549 4.98 0.22 85.07
C GLU A 549 5.48 -0.49 83.80
N THR A 550 5.18 0.08 82.63
CA THR A 550 5.60 -0.44 81.33
C THR A 550 7.12 -0.40 81.19
N VAL A 551 7.75 0.68 81.63
CA VAL A 551 9.22 0.84 81.67
C VAL A 551 9.86 -0.25 82.53
N ASN A 552 9.30 -0.53 83.71
CA ASN A 552 9.81 -1.57 84.59
C ASN A 552 9.64 -2.98 84.01
N VAL A 553 8.56 -3.24 83.26
CA VAL A 553 8.36 -4.52 82.57
C VAL A 553 9.41 -4.71 81.48
N LEU A 554 9.65 -3.69 80.65
CA LEU A 554 10.66 -3.71 79.58
C LEU A 554 12.10 -3.89 80.11
N LEU A 555 12.42 -3.32 81.29
CA LEU A 555 13.75 -3.48 81.89
C LEU A 555 13.95 -4.85 82.56
N LYS A 556 12.87 -5.52 83.00
CA LYS A 556 12.92 -6.83 83.66
C LYS A 556 12.85 -8.00 82.68
N ASP A 557 12.32 -7.78 81.48
CA ASP A 557 12.26 -8.81 80.46
C ASP A 557 13.67 -9.16 79.93
N PRO A 558 14.06 -10.44 79.86
CA PRO A 558 15.44 -10.83 79.57
C PRO A 558 15.94 -10.44 78.18
N GLN A 559 15.05 -10.34 77.19
CA GLN A 559 15.41 -10.04 75.81
C GLN A 559 15.47 -8.54 75.56
N THR A 560 14.43 -7.82 75.98
CA THR A 560 14.36 -6.36 75.81
C THR A 560 15.31 -5.62 76.77
N GLY A 561 15.47 -6.11 78.00
CA GLY A 561 16.34 -5.50 79.01
C GLY A 561 17.83 -5.57 78.69
N CYS A 562 18.32 -6.65 78.08
CA CYS A 562 19.71 -6.73 77.60
C CYS A 562 19.97 -5.73 76.46
N CYS A 563 19.06 -5.68 75.48
CA CYS A 563 19.14 -4.75 74.35
C CYS A 563 19.14 -3.29 74.79
N LEU A 564 18.30 -2.93 75.77
CA LEU A 564 18.24 -1.58 76.33
C LEU A 564 19.49 -1.21 77.13
N LYS A 565 20.06 -2.14 77.91
CA LYS A 565 21.30 -1.88 78.66
C LYS A 565 22.48 -1.61 77.73
N ASP A 566 22.59 -2.33 76.62
CA ASP A 566 23.65 -2.11 75.63
C ASP A 566 23.49 -0.77 74.91
N MET A 567 22.26 -0.36 74.57
CA MET A 567 21.99 0.93 73.91
C MET A 567 22.03 2.15 74.85
N LEU A 568 21.86 1.97 76.15
CA LEU A 568 21.94 3.05 77.15
C LEU A 568 23.35 3.21 77.76
N ALA A 569 24.21 2.20 77.61
CA ALA A 569 25.58 2.21 78.13
C ALA A 569 26.64 2.72 77.12
N GLY A 570 26.27 2.84 75.84
CA GLY A 570 27.03 3.55 74.81
C GLY A 570 26.51 4.97 74.63
#